data_AF-A0A8W8LCW0-F1
#
_entry.id   AF-A0A8W8LCW0-F1
#
_cell.length_a   1.000
_cell.length_b   1.000
_cell.length_c   1.000
_cell.angle_alpha   90.00
_cell.angle_beta   90.00
_cell.angle_gamma   90.00
#
_symmetry.space_group_name_H-M   'P 1'
#
loop_
_entity.id
_entity.type
_entity.pdbx_description
1 polymer ?
#
loop_
_entity_poly.entity_id
_entity_poly.type
_entity_poly.pdbx_seq_one_letter_code
_entity_poly.pdbx_strand_id
1 'polypeptide(L)'
;IRILLFNSTGDREANVLIEPLVDCGFDAAVFCPNILFSTSNTVDATNLTVTKESQLNRVLANMLLFERLAVKKLQQQKHEKESTQTDTSCSAAKKSKLDNDSLENGDNSQHTVCMIEDSVITKDFPCISSALTWATQGREPNTSLQSFTEVPSKLRNAEHIQILVTGSIHLVGGVIGLIGSE
;
A
#
# COMPACT_ATOMS: atom_id res chain seq x y z
N ILE A 1 10.13 -9.82 -7.55
CA ILE A 1 9.22 -8.74 -7.14
C ILE A 1 7.99 -9.35 -6.49
N ARG A 2 7.58 -8.83 -5.33
CA ARG A 2 6.37 -9.27 -4.61
C ARG A 2 5.32 -8.16 -4.64
N ILE A 3 4.14 -8.47 -5.15
CA ILE A 3 3.03 -7.52 -5.28
C ILE A 3 1.86 -8.02 -4.42
N LEU A 4 1.28 -7.13 -3.63
CA LEU A 4 0.00 -7.35 -2.99
C LEU A 4 -1.12 -6.87 -3.91
N LEU A 5 -2.17 -7.66 -4.11
CA LEU A 5 -3.43 -7.24 -4.72
C LEU A 5 -4.55 -7.42 -3.69
N PHE A 6 -5.14 -6.32 -3.24
CA PHE A 6 -6.03 -6.32 -2.08
C PHE A 6 -7.36 -5.63 -2.35
N ASN A 7 -8.42 -6.23 -1.79
CA ASN A 7 -9.70 -5.59 -1.57
C ASN A 7 -10.39 -6.26 -0.37
N SER A 8 -11.23 -5.54 0.35
CA SER A 8 -11.96 -6.07 1.51
C SER A 8 -13.43 -5.67 1.46
N THR A 9 -14.38 -6.61 1.40
CA THR A 9 -15.83 -6.29 1.44
C THR A 9 -16.48 -6.53 2.79
N GLY A 10 -17.64 -5.89 2.99
CA GLY A 10 -18.44 -5.99 4.21
C GLY A 10 -17.90 -5.07 5.32
N ASP A 11 -18.44 -5.22 6.53
CA ASP A 11 -18.05 -4.44 7.72
C ASP A 11 -16.74 -4.97 8.36
N ARG A 12 -15.81 -5.45 7.53
CA ARG A 12 -14.51 -5.92 8.00
C ARG A 12 -13.59 -4.74 8.27
N GLU A 13 -12.96 -4.74 9.43
CA GLU A 13 -11.97 -3.73 9.80
C GLU A 13 -10.72 -3.83 8.92
N ALA A 14 -10.60 -2.93 7.94
CA ALA A 14 -9.49 -2.93 6.98
C ALA A 14 -8.13 -2.82 7.68
N ASN A 15 -8.04 -2.11 8.81
CA ASN A 15 -6.81 -1.97 9.58
C ASN A 15 -6.27 -3.33 10.05
N VAL A 16 -7.13 -4.20 10.57
CA VAL A 16 -6.74 -5.53 11.07
C VAL A 16 -6.27 -6.44 9.95
N LEU A 17 -6.82 -6.28 8.74
CA LEU A 17 -6.43 -7.06 7.57
C LEU A 17 -5.12 -6.54 6.95
N ILE A 18 -4.94 -5.22 6.91
CA ILE A 18 -3.81 -4.58 6.22
C ILE A 18 -2.56 -4.55 7.10
N GLU A 19 -2.68 -4.36 8.41
CA GLU A 19 -1.55 -4.29 9.34
C GLU A 19 -0.54 -5.46 9.18
N PRO A 20 -0.94 -6.74 9.18
CA PRO A 20 0.00 -7.84 8.97
C PRO A 20 0.56 -7.90 7.55
N LEU A 21 -0.15 -7.35 6.55
CA LEU A 21 0.31 -7.35 5.15
C LEU A 21 1.45 -6.36 4.92
N VAL A 22 1.48 -5.25 5.67
CA VAL A 22 2.58 -4.27 5.61
C VAL A 22 3.92 -4.91 6.00
N ASP A 23 3.91 -5.85 6.94
CA ASP A 23 5.13 -6.54 7.42
C ASP A 23 5.63 -7.63 6.46
N CYS A 24 4.88 -7.96 5.40
CA CYS A 24 5.24 -9.02 4.45
C CYS A 24 6.32 -8.61 3.43
N GLY A 25 6.74 -7.34 3.42
CA GLY A 25 7.81 -6.83 2.55
C GLY A 25 7.47 -6.80 1.06
N PHE A 26 6.24 -6.41 0.72
CA PHE A 26 5.85 -6.22 -0.68
C PHE A 26 6.63 -5.06 -1.33
N ASP A 27 7.02 -5.23 -2.59
CA ASP A 27 7.60 -4.17 -3.41
C ASP A 27 6.55 -3.20 -3.93
N ALA A 28 5.33 -3.71 -4.14
CA ALA A 28 4.17 -2.93 -4.54
C ALA A 28 2.88 -3.44 -3.88
N ALA A 29 1.94 -2.55 -3.62
CA ALA A 29 0.61 -2.86 -3.14
C ALA A 29 -0.44 -2.20 -4.04
N VAL A 30 -1.32 -3.05 -4.58
CA VAL A 30 -2.31 -2.70 -5.57
C VAL A 30 -3.71 -2.90 -4.98
N PHE A 31 -4.58 -1.92 -5.18
CA PHE A 31 -5.93 -1.92 -4.64
C PHE A 31 -6.94 -1.81 -5.78
N CYS A 32 -7.98 -2.65 -5.79
CA CYS A 32 -9.02 -2.58 -6.82
C CYS A 32 -10.37 -3.08 -6.29
N PRO A 33 -11.50 -2.65 -6.87
CA PRO A 33 -12.80 -3.13 -6.43
C PRO A 33 -13.05 -4.55 -6.94
N ASN A 34 -14.12 -5.19 -6.47
CA ASN A 34 -14.55 -6.51 -6.97
C ASN A 34 -15.30 -6.36 -8.32
N ILE A 35 -14.75 -5.57 -9.23
CA ILE A 35 -15.30 -5.30 -10.56
C ILE A 35 -14.33 -5.92 -11.55
N LEU A 36 -14.78 -6.84 -12.39
CA LEU A 36 -13.90 -7.57 -13.30
C LEU A 36 -13.33 -6.65 -14.40
N PHE A 37 -14.20 -5.90 -15.08
CA PHE A 37 -13.86 -4.99 -16.17
C PHE A 37 -14.53 -3.61 -15.98
N SER A 38 -13.84 -2.52 -16.32
CA SER A 38 -14.33 -1.14 -16.11
C SER A 38 -15.49 -0.73 -17.06
N THR A 39 -15.77 -1.53 -18.10
CA THR A 39 -16.70 -1.21 -19.20
C THR A 39 -18.18 -1.35 -18.88
N SER A 40 -18.58 -1.71 -17.66
CA SER A 40 -19.99 -1.73 -17.27
C SER A 40 -20.50 -0.32 -16.90
N ASN A 41 -20.71 0.53 -17.91
CA ASN A 41 -21.66 1.64 -17.80
C ASN A 41 -23.07 1.06 -17.95
N THR A 42 -23.59 0.40 -16.92
CA THR A 42 -25.02 0.10 -16.88
C THR A 42 -25.74 1.34 -16.37
N VAL A 43 -26.38 2.03 -17.32
CA VAL A 43 -27.21 3.22 -17.12
C VAL A 43 -28.49 2.91 -16.30
N ASP A 44 -28.70 1.65 -15.93
CA ASP A 44 -29.83 1.19 -15.13
C ASP A 44 -29.36 0.33 -13.96
N ALA A 45 -29.48 0.86 -12.73
CA ALA A 45 -29.56 0.03 -11.53
C ALA A 45 -30.15 0.84 -10.38
N THR A 46 -31.48 0.87 -10.33
CA THR A 46 -32.24 1.13 -9.11
C THR A 46 -31.68 0.24 -7.97
N ASN A 47 -31.11 0.84 -6.93
CA ASN A 47 -30.77 0.22 -5.65
C ASN A 47 -30.08 -1.18 -5.71
N LEU A 48 -28.84 -1.23 -6.22
CA LEU A 48 -27.89 -2.26 -5.80
C LEU A 48 -27.14 -1.74 -4.56
N THR A 49 -27.04 -2.56 -3.52
CA THR A 49 -26.63 -2.21 -2.14
C THR A 49 -25.25 -1.55 -2.00
N VAL A 50 -24.45 -1.45 -3.07
CA VAL A 50 -23.17 -0.72 -3.10
C VAL A 50 -22.96 -0.08 -4.48
N THR A 51 -22.84 1.25 -4.53
CA THR A 51 -22.56 1.98 -5.79
C THR A 51 -21.11 1.76 -6.26
N LYS A 52 -20.85 1.90 -7.56
CA LYS A 52 -19.48 1.86 -8.13
C LYS A 52 -18.56 2.84 -7.39
N GLU A 53 -19.04 4.05 -7.13
CA GLU A 53 -18.33 5.09 -6.38
C GLU A 53 -17.97 4.65 -4.96
N SER A 54 -18.89 4.04 -4.21
CA SER A 54 -18.61 3.51 -2.88
C SER A 54 -17.50 2.46 -2.88
N GLN A 55 -17.48 1.59 -3.90
CA GLN A 55 -16.39 0.62 -4.05
C GLN A 55 -15.04 1.28 -4.33
N LEU A 56 -15.00 2.32 -5.19
CA LEU A 56 -13.77 3.06 -5.47
C LEU A 56 -13.26 3.86 -4.26
N ASN A 57 -14.17 4.49 -3.51
CA ASN A 57 -13.81 5.18 -2.27
C ASN A 57 -13.20 4.23 -1.23
N ARG A 58 -13.72 3.01 -1.12
CA ARG A 58 -13.17 1.96 -0.26
C ARG A 58 -11.77 1.52 -0.72
N VAL A 59 -11.57 1.38 -2.02
CA VAL A 59 -10.26 1.07 -2.61
C VAL A 59 -9.23 2.13 -2.26
N LEU A 60 -9.58 3.41 -2.43
CA LEU A 60 -8.74 4.55 -2.07
C LEU A 60 -8.45 4.57 -0.55
N ALA A 61 -9.46 4.35 0.28
CA ALA A 61 -9.29 4.31 1.73
C ALA A 61 -8.34 3.18 2.18
N ASN A 62 -8.47 1.99 1.59
CA ASN A 62 -7.58 0.86 1.84
C ASN A 62 -6.12 1.19 1.45
N MET A 63 -5.91 1.85 0.31
CA MET A 63 -4.60 2.26 -0.16
C MET A 63 -3.94 3.27 0.80
N LEU A 64 -4.65 4.34 1.15
CA LEU A 64 -4.15 5.36 2.09
C LEU A 64 -3.87 4.79 3.48
N LEU A 65 -4.66 3.80 3.91
CA LEU A 65 -4.44 3.09 5.17
C LEU A 65 -3.15 2.27 5.12
N PHE A 66 -2.91 1.55 4.01
CA PHE A 66 -1.67 0.81 3.81
C PHE A 66 -0.45 1.74 3.84
N GLU A 67 -0.48 2.87 3.11
CA GLU A 67 0.60 3.86 3.10
C GLU A 67 0.89 4.40 4.51
N ARG A 68 -0.16 4.79 5.23
CA ARG A 68 -0.03 5.29 6.61
C ARG A 68 0.62 4.25 7.51
N LEU A 69 0.20 2.99 7.42
CA LEU A 69 0.76 1.90 8.23
C LEU A 69 2.21 1.60 7.84
N ALA A 70 2.54 1.62 6.55
CA ALA A 70 3.91 1.45 6.06
C ALA A 70 4.85 2.54 6.60
N VAL A 71 4.45 3.81 6.53
CA VAL A 71 5.23 4.93 7.08
C VAL A 71 5.40 4.80 8.60
N LYS A 72 4.31 4.48 9.31
CA LYS A 72 4.35 4.27 10.77
C LYS A 72 5.35 3.17 11.16
N LYS A 73 5.38 2.07 10.40
CA LYS A 73 6.32 0.96 10.61
C LYS A 73 7.77 1.37 10.35
N LEU A 74 8.05 2.11 9.27
CA LEU A 74 9.38 2.65 9.01
C LEU A 74 9.89 3.55 10.13
N GLN A 75 9.01 4.34 10.77
CA GLN A 75 9.34 5.17 11.93
C GLN A 75 9.61 4.36 13.20
N GLN A 76 8.86 3.27 13.44
CA GLN A 76 9.08 2.38 14.58
C GLN A 76 10.42 1.64 14.49
N GLN A 77 10.75 1.12 13.31
CA GLN A 77 12.02 0.42 13.08
C GLN A 77 13.26 1.32 13.22
N LYS A 78 13.12 2.64 13.00
CA LYS A 78 14.21 3.59 13.25
C LYS A 78 14.46 3.78 14.75
N HIS A 79 13.40 3.92 15.55
CA HIS A 79 13.54 4.08 17.01
C HIS A 79 14.04 2.81 17.72
N GLU A 80 13.66 1.61 17.26
CA GLU A 80 14.19 0.34 17.82
C GLU A 80 15.68 0.13 17.52
N LYS A 81 16.17 0.62 16.38
CA LYS A 81 17.60 0.54 16.02
C LYS A 81 18.48 1.52 16.81
N GLU A 82 17.94 2.68 17.23
CA GLU A 82 18.67 3.65 18.06
C GLU A 82 18.69 3.28 19.56
N SER A 83 17.72 2.51 20.05
CA SER A 83 17.61 2.16 21.48
C SER A 83 18.43 0.93 21.92
N THR A 84 19.18 0.28 21.01
CA THR A 84 20.02 -0.90 21.33
C THR A 84 21.52 -0.60 21.40
N GLN A 85 21.94 0.68 21.43
CA GLN A 85 23.34 1.09 21.63
C GLN A 85 23.55 1.98 22.87
N THR A 86 23.11 1.56 24.05
CA THR A 86 23.71 2.03 25.30
C THR A 86 23.59 0.95 26.36
N ASP A 87 24.54 0.03 26.39
CA ASP A 87 24.83 -0.75 27.59
C ASP A 87 26.32 -1.10 27.63
N THR A 88 27.15 -0.17 28.12
CA THR A 88 28.33 -0.48 28.94
C THR A 88 28.75 0.73 29.79
N SER A 89 28.64 0.53 31.11
CA SER A 89 29.33 1.20 32.23
C SER A 89 28.83 2.56 32.80
N CYS A 90 27.91 2.45 33.76
CA CYS A 90 28.05 2.80 35.19
C CYS A 90 28.95 4.00 35.61
N SER A 91 28.37 5.03 36.24
CA SER A 91 28.52 5.33 37.69
C SER A 91 27.96 6.71 38.09
N ALA A 92 27.58 6.81 39.37
CA ALA A 92 26.81 7.86 40.01
C ALA A 92 27.44 9.26 40.04
N ALA A 93 26.60 10.31 40.02
CA ALA A 93 26.41 11.28 41.13
C ALA A 93 25.78 12.63 40.69
N LYS A 94 24.89 13.14 41.57
CA LYS A 94 24.57 14.57 41.88
C LYS A 94 23.58 15.38 41.01
N LYS A 95 22.36 15.45 41.56
CA LYS A 95 21.40 16.58 41.73
C LYS A 95 21.90 18.02 41.47
N SER A 96 21.14 18.80 40.68
CA SER A 96 20.73 20.19 40.99
C SER A 96 19.75 20.79 39.96
N LYS A 97 18.74 21.52 40.46
CA LYS A 97 17.84 22.46 39.76
C LYS A 97 18.63 23.59 39.06
N LEU A 98 18.09 24.17 37.97
CA LEU A 98 17.70 25.60 37.88
C LEU A 98 17.04 25.91 36.52
N ASP A 99 16.09 26.84 36.57
CA ASP A 99 15.32 27.45 35.47
C ASP A 99 16.20 28.19 34.45
N ASN A 100 15.77 28.28 33.18
CA ASN A 100 15.76 29.57 32.48
C ASN A 100 14.84 29.58 31.24
N ASP A 101 14.09 30.66 31.16
CA ASP A 101 13.24 31.11 30.07
C ASP A 101 14.11 31.85 29.03
N SER A 102 13.74 31.79 27.75
CA SER A 102 13.91 32.84 26.71
C SER A 102 13.85 32.27 25.29
N LEU A 103 12.91 32.82 24.53
CA LEU A 103 12.82 32.80 23.07
C LEU A 103 14.00 33.53 22.43
N GLU A 104 14.46 33.06 21.26
CA GLU A 104 14.78 33.84 20.05
C GLU A 104 15.13 32.84 18.92
N ASN A 105 14.29 32.74 17.89
CA ASN A 105 14.41 33.39 16.56
C ASN A 105 15.34 32.67 15.57
N GLY A 106 14.83 32.44 14.35
CA GLY A 106 15.66 32.37 13.15
C GLY A 106 15.63 31.06 12.37
N ASP A 107 14.62 30.93 11.50
CA ASP A 107 14.76 30.67 10.07
C ASP A 107 15.89 29.73 9.57
N ASN A 108 15.54 28.48 9.30
CA ASN A 108 15.92 27.71 8.09
C ASN A 108 15.50 26.24 8.25
N SER A 109 14.20 25.95 8.23
CA SER A 109 13.78 24.59 7.89
C SER A 109 13.86 24.45 6.38
N GLN A 110 15.08 24.35 5.86
CA GLN A 110 15.33 23.51 4.69
C GLN A 110 14.79 22.14 5.06
N HIS A 111 13.53 21.91 4.67
CA HIS A 111 12.86 20.64 4.75
C HIS A 111 13.77 19.67 4.01
N THR A 112 14.58 18.95 4.78
CA THR A 112 15.48 17.96 4.27
C THR A 112 14.57 16.89 3.70
N VAL A 113 14.33 16.98 2.39
CA VAL A 113 13.75 15.91 1.61
C VAL A 113 14.79 14.80 1.66
N CYS A 114 14.71 14.01 2.74
CA CYS A 114 15.36 12.73 2.79
C CYS A 114 14.69 11.91 1.69
N MET A 115 15.40 11.73 0.58
CA MET A 115 15.00 10.85 -0.51
C MET A 115 14.72 9.45 0.08
N ILE A 116 13.45 9.07 0.22
CA ILE A 116 13.08 7.72 0.67
C ILE A 116 12.96 6.86 -0.58
N GLU A 117 14.06 6.20 -0.96
CA GLU A 117 14.08 5.23 -2.06
C GLU A 117 13.45 3.87 -1.68
N ASP A 118 13.03 3.70 -0.42
CA ASP A 118 12.53 2.42 0.14
C ASP A 118 11.00 2.38 0.38
N SER A 119 10.23 3.35 -0.10
CA SER A 119 8.77 3.31 0.09
C SER A 119 8.14 2.29 -0.86
N VAL A 120 7.26 1.43 -0.32
CA VAL A 120 6.45 0.50 -1.11
C VAL A 120 5.63 1.27 -2.15
N ILE A 121 5.61 0.79 -3.39
CA ILE A 121 4.84 1.41 -4.47
C ILE A 121 3.36 1.09 -4.27
N THR A 122 2.50 2.10 -4.14
CA THR A 122 1.06 1.93 -3.98
C THR A 122 0.31 2.42 -5.23
N LYS A 123 -0.73 1.69 -5.66
CA LYS A 123 -1.58 2.11 -6.78
C LYS A 123 -3.00 1.56 -6.67
N ASP A 124 -3.99 2.37 -7.00
CA ASP A 124 -5.37 1.95 -7.11
C ASP A 124 -5.82 1.80 -8.57
N PHE A 125 -6.84 0.95 -8.78
CA PHE A 125 -7.37 0.64 -10.11
C PHE A 125 -8.89 0.54 -10.09
N PRO A 126 -9.56 0.86 -11.22
CA PRO A 126 -11.02 0.82 -11.31
C PRO A 126 -11.60 -0.60 -11.43
N CYS A 127 -10.79 -1.60 -11.77
CA CYS A 127 -11.21 -2.99 -11.91
C CYS A 127 -10.04 -3.99 -11.77
N ILE A 128 -10.39 -5.26 -11.51
CA ILE A 128 -9.47 -6.38 -11.38
C ILE A 128 -8.60 -6.53 -12.62
N SER A 129 -9.20 -6.45 -13.82
CA SER A 129 -8.43 -6.60 -15.07
C SER A 129 -7.31 -5.56 -15.18
N SER A 130 -7.59 -4.28 -14.91
CA SER A 130 -6.57 -3.22 -15.00
C SER A 130 -5.47 -3.36 -13.96
N ALA A 131 -5.83 -3.78 -12.73
CA ALA A 131 -4.85 -4.05 -11.67
C ALA A 131 -3.93 -5.22 -12.04
N LEU A 132 -4.50 -6.29 -12.60
CA LEU A 132 -3.75 -7.45 -13.03
C LEU A 132 -2.86 -7.14 -14.22
N THR A 133 -3.34 -6.38 -15.22
CA THR A 133 -2.52 -5.93 -16.35
C THR A 133 -1.30 -5.15 -15.89
N TRP A 134 -1.48 -4.23 -14.94
CA TRP A 134 -0.37 -3.45 -14.40
C TRP A 134 0.60 -4.33 -13.60
N ALA A 135 0.08 -5.20 -12.73
CA ALA A 135 0.91 -6.04 -11.86
C ALA A 135 1.72 -7.07 -12.65
N THR A 136 1.13 -7.64 -13.71
CA THR A 136 1.77 -8.67 -14.56
C THR A 136 2.53 -8.06 -15.72
N GLN A 137 2.39 -6.77 -15.97
CA GLN A 137 3.04 -6.02 -17.05
C GLN A 137 2.73 -6.59 -18.44
N GLY A 138 1.52 -7.12 -18.63
CA GLY A 138 1.11 -7.73 -19.90
C GLY A 138 1.78 -9.07 -20.21
N ARG A 139 2.42 -9.72 -19.22
CA ARG A 139 2.96 -11.08 -19.37
C ARG A 139 1.87 -12.16 -19.35
N GLU A 140 0.68 -11.82 -18.86
CA GLU A 140 -0.47 -12.73 -18.84
C GLU A 140 -1.27 -12.67 -20.16
N PRO A 141 -1.50 -13.80 -20.85
CA PRO A 141 -2.13 -13.84 -22.18
C PRO A 141 -3.52 -13.21 -22.24
N ASN A 142 -4.32 -13.41 -21.19
CA ASN A 142 -5.74 -13.01 -21.14
C ASN A 142 -5.93 -11.57 -20.66
N THR A 143 -4.84 -10.83 -20.46
CA THR A 143 -4.86 -9.54 -19.81
C THR A 143 -4.65 -8.43 -20.86
N SER A 144 -5.72 -7.73 -21.21
CA SER A 144 -5.74 -6.71 -22.27
C SER A 144 -4.58 -5.71 -22.14
N LEU A 145 -3.85 -5.51 -23.24
CA LEU A 145 -2.75 -4.55 -23.40
C LEU A 145 -3.25 -3.10 -23.36
N GLN A 146 -3.69 -2.64 -22.19
CA GLN A 146 -3.66 -1.21 -21.92
C GLN A 146 -2.22 -0.85 -21.55
N SER A 147 -1.57 -0.05 -22.39
CA SER A 147 -0.22 0.45 -22.15
C SER A 147 -0.26 1.41 -20.96
N PHE A 148 0.09 0.93 -19.78
CA PHE A 148 0.32 1.80 -18.63
C PHE A 148 1.64 2.53 -18.82
N THR A 149 1.58 3.86 -18.89
CA THR A 149 2.75 4.74 -19.02
C THR A 149 3.56 4.88 -17.73
N GLU A 150 3.04 4.39 -16.60
CA GLU A 150 3.63 4.56 -15.27
C GLU A 150 3.87 3.23 -14.56
N VAL A 151 4.71 2.38 -15.13
CA VAL A 151 5.25 1.20 -14.44
C VAL A 151 6.69 1.51 -14.01
N PRO A 152 7.01 1.48 -12.71
CA PRO A 152 8.37 1.70 -12.23
C PRO A 152 9.37 0.72 -12.85
N SER A 153 10.57 1.19 -13.18
CA SER A 153 11.63 0.37 -13.81
C SER A 153 11.94 -0.90 -13.01
N LYS A 154 11.86 -0.83 -11.67
CA LYS A 154 12.03 -1.97 -10.76
C LYS A 154 11.06 -3.11 -11.05
N LEU A 155 9.79 -2.77 -11.33
CA LEU A 155 8.79 -3.74 -11.73
C LEU A 155 9.07 -4.22 -13.15
N ARG A 156 9.22 -3.28 -14.10
CA ARG A 156 9.38 -3.60 -15.53
C ARG A 156 10.51 -4.60 -15.82
N ASN A 157 11.63 -4.44 -15.13
CA ASN A 157 12.85 -5.23 -15.36
C ASN A 157 12.87 -6.53 -14.54
N ALA A 158 11.84 -6.82 -13.74
CA ALA A 158 11.82 -7.99 -12.88
C ALA A 158 11.72 -9.28 -13.71
N GLU A 159 12.63 -10.22 -13.53
CA GLU A 159 12.54 -11.53 -14.18
C GLU A 159 11.33 -12.33 -13.65
N HIS A 160 11.09 -12.26 -12.33
CA HIS A 160 10.04 -13.01 -11.66
C HIS A 160 9.12 -12.09 -10.81
N ILE A 161 7.81 -12.26 -10.97
CA ILE A 161 6.75 -11.52 -10.27
C ILE A 161 5.89 -12.52 -9.50
N GLN A 162 5.71 -12.26 -8.20
CA GLN A 162 4.82 -13.00 -7.31
C GLN A 162 3.69 -12.07 -6.89
N ILE A 163 2.45 -12.49 -7.06
CA ILE A 163 1.27 -11.70 -6.72
C ILE A 163 0.49 -12.43 -5.63
N LEU A 164 0.32 -11.80 -4.46
CA LEU A 164 -0.60 -12.27 -3.42
C LEU A 164 -1.94 -11.58 -3.60
N VAL A 165 -3.00 -12.35 -3.83
CA VAL A 165 -4.38 -11.84 -3.93
C VAL A 165 -5.15 -12.20 -2.67
N THR A 166 -5.71 -11.21 -1.95
CA THR A 166 -6.39 -11.48 -0.67
C THR A 166 -7.41 -10.42 -0.26
N GLY A 167 -8.09 -10.66 0.87
CA GLY A 167 -9.07 -9.77 1.52
C GLY A 167 -10.53 -9.96 1.08
N SER A 168 -10.76 -10.49 -0.12
CA SER A 168 -12.09 -10.67 -0.70
C SER A 168 -12.15 -11.93 -1.55
N ILE A 169 -13.09 -12.83 -1.25
CA ILE A 169 -13.29 -14.05 -2.05
C ILE A 169 -13.70 -13.73 -3.49
N HIS A 170 -14.44 -12.63 -3.72
CA HIS A 170 -14.82 -12.19 -5.06
C HIS A 170 -13.64 -11.64 -5.85
N LEU A 171 -12.67 -11.02 -5.16
CA LEU A 171 -11.42 -10.59 -5.78
C LEU A 171 -10.60 -11.81 -6.21
N VAL A 172 -10.40 -12.76 -5.29
CA VAL A 172 -9.66 -14.00 -5.55
C VAL A 172 -10.31 -14.77 -6.71
N GLY A 173 -11.62 -14.97 -6.67
CA GLY A 173 -12.37 -15.63 -7.74
C GLY A 173 -12.28 -14.88 -9.07
N GLY A 174 -12.36 -13.55 -9.06
CA GLY A 174 -12.21 -12.72 -10.26
C GLY A 174 -10.82 -12.83 -10.90
N VAL A 175 -9.75 -12.87 -10.09
CA VAL A 175 -8.40 -13.08 -10.61
C VAL A 175 -8.23 -14.49 -11.18
N ILE A 176 -8.68 -15.53 -10.45
CA ILE A 176 -8.63 -16.91 -10.93
C ILE A 176 -9.37 -17.04 -12.27
N GLY A 177 -10.53 -16.39 -12.42
CA GLY A 177 -11.30 -16.40 -13.67
C GLY A 177 -10.58 -15.73 -14.84
N LEU A 178 -9.71 -14.74 -14.60
CA LEU A 178 -8.92 -14.08 -15.66
C LEU A 178 -7.69 -14.89 -16.07
N ILE A 179 -7.00 -15.50 -15.11
CA ILE A 179 -5.77 -16.27 -15.38
C ILE A 179 -6.05 -17.71 -15.80
N GLY A 180 -7.15 -18.29 -15.33
CA GLY A 180 -7.48 -19.71 -15.50
C GLY A 180 -8.49 -20.01 -16.60
N SER A 181 -8.86 -19.02 -17.43
CA SER A 181 -9.69 -19.31 -18.62
C SER A 181 -8.80 -19.94 -19.72
N GLU A 182 -8.66 -21.26 -19.67
CA GLU A 182 -8.43 -22.10 -20.85
C GLU A 182 -9.72 -22.82 -21.23
#